data_AF-A0A957YYD2-F1
#
_entry.id   AF-A0A957YYD2-F1
#
_cell.length_a   1.000
_cell.length_b   1.000
_cell.length_c   1.000
_cell.angle_alpha   90.00
_cell.angle_beta   90.00
_cell.angle_gamma   90.00
#
_symmetry.space_group_name_H-M   'P 1'
#
loop_
_entity.id
_entity.type
_entity.pdbx_description
1 polymer ?
#
loop_
_entity_poly.entity_id
_entity_poly.type
_entity_poly.pdbx_seq_one_letter_code
_entity_poly.pdbx_strand_id
1 'polypeptide(L)'
;YSDSNKDGGYLRANWMLFQAQRNLARTCDDYGVQLTLFHGRGGTLGRGGGPTNRAILAQPPESVRGRIRITEQGEVVSSRYDNEAIAHRHLEQLVNAVLLSSGHRPVYAKEAEWATIMEELSVLAYDHYRSFVEQPNFVRYFHEATPIDHVDQLNIGSRPARRKKTEAIFDLRAIPWVFAWTQSRVNLPSWYGVGTALSQWLHVSDPAEIDEERLTALREIYTAWPFFRTVVDNIQVGLGKADIAIAQLYAGLATHDLQDEIFSELAAEFERTRTMILAITDSRELLDNEQWLQRSIRLRNPYVDPLNYIQVALLRELRQEEPLANHELLQAGVVLTVNGIAAGLQNVG
;
A
#
# COMPACT_ATOMS: atom_id res chain seq x y z
N TYR A 1 5.50 -9.24 2.26
CA TYR A 1 4.57 -8.26 1.68
C TYR A 1 5.27 -6.95 1.39
N SER A 2 5.58 -6.07 2.36
CA SER A 2 6.19 -4.76 2.04
C SER A 2 7.53 -4.84 1.29
N ASP A 3 8.38 -5.84 1.56
CA ASP A 3 9.62 -6.03 0.77
C ASP A 3 9.33 -6.38 -0.70
N SER A 4 8.41 -7.32 -0.95
CA SER A 4 7.97 -7.68 -2.31
C SER A 4 7.31 -6.50 -3.02
N ASN A 5 6.53 -5.71 -2.29
CA ASN A 5 5.87 -4.52 -2.81
C ASN A 5 6.88 -3.44 -3.22
N LYS A 6 7.93 -3.21 -2.41
CA LYS A 6 9.03 -2.31 -2.78
C LYS A 6 9.75 -2.77 -4.06
N ASP A 7 9.86 -4.07 -4.27
CA ASP A 7 10.61 -4.63 -5.40
C ASP A 7 9.81 -4.60 -6.71
N GLY A 8 8.54 -4.98 -6.67
CA GLY A 8 7.73 -5.19 -7.88
C GLY A 8 6.40 -4.43 -7.96
N GLY A 9 6.11 -3.56 -7.00
CA GLY A 9 4.83 -2.85 -6.93
C GLY A 9 3.70 -3.71 -6.34
N TYR A 10 2.58 -3.05 -6.02
CA TYR A 10 1.53 -3.63 -5.18
C TYR A 10 0.85 -4.84 -5.82
N LEU A 11 0.45 -4.72 -7.08
CA LEU A 11 -0.31 -5.75 -7.78
C LEU A 11 0.52 -7.01 -8.00
N ARG A 12 1.74 -6.87 -8.54
CA ARG A 12 2.67 -7.98 -8.77
C ARG A 12 3.03 -8.66 -7.46
N ALA A 13 3.34 -7.91 -6.41
CA ALA A 13 3.69 -8.47 -5.11
C ALA A 13 2.57 -9.34 -4.54
N ASN A 14 1.31 -8.86 -4.56
CA ASN A 14 0.19 -9.63 -4.05
C ASN A 14 -0.11 -10.86 -4.91
N TRP A 15 -0.02 -10.74 -6.24
CA TRP A 15 -0.24 -11.87 -7.15
C TRP A 15 0.82 -12.97 -6.99
N MET A 16 2.10 -12.60 -6.98
CA MET A 16 3.19 -13.55 -6.77
C MET A 16 3.12 -14.21 -5.40
N LEU A 17 2.70 -13.50 -4.35
CA LEU A 17 2.49 -14.09 -3.03
C LEU A 17 1.33 -15.09 -3.04
N PHE A 18 0.22 -14.78 -3.71
CA PHE A 18 -0.91 -15.71 -3.86
C PHE A 18 -0.46 -17.01 -4.55
N GLN A 19 0.25 -16.90 -5.68
CA GLN A 19 0.80 -18.04 -6.41
C GLN A 19 1.80 -18.84 -5.57
N ALA A 20 2.74 -18.17 -4.91
CA ALA A 20 3.75 -18.83 -4.08
C ALA A 20 3.12 -19.61 -2.92
N GLN A 21 2.14 -19.04 -2.23
CA GLN A 21 1.44 -19.70 -1.14
C GLN A 21 0.65 -20.92 -1.62
N ARG A 22 -0.05 -20.81 -2.76
CA ARG A 22 -0.74 -21.93 -3.39
C ARG A 22 0.22 -23.07 -3.75
N ASN A 23 1.32 -22.75 -4.42
CA ASN A 23 2.28 -23.75 -4.88
C ASN A 23 2.99 -24.43 -3.72
N LEU A 24 3.36 -23.68 -2.68
CA LEU A 24 3.90 -24.24 -1.44
C LEU A 24 2.90 -25.15 -0.76
N ALA A 25 1.63 -24.74 -0.65
CA ALA A 25 0.59 -25.55 -0.03
C ALA A 25 0.37 -26.88 -0.78
N ARG A 26 0.27 -26.84 -2.11
CA ARG A 26 0.13 -28.04 -2.95
C ARG A 26 1.35 -28.96 -2.86
N THR A 27 2.56 -28.39 -2.92
CA THR A 27 3.80 -29.16 -2.74
C THR A 27 3.82 -29.84 -1.37
N CYS A 28 3.45 -29.13 -0.29
CA CYS A 28 3.39 -29.74 1.02
C CYS A 28 2.32 -30.85 1.13
N ASP A 29 1.19 -30.74 0.41
CA ASP A 29 0.19 -31.82 0.31
C ASP A 29 0.79 -33.09 -0.30
N ASP A 30 1.50 -32.95 -1.43
CA ASP A 30 2.07 -34.08 -2.16
C ASP A 30 3.08 -34.88 -1.32
N TYR A 31 3.72 -34.23 -0.35
CA TYR A 31 4.71 -34.84 0.56
C TYR A 31 4.18 -35.09 1.98
N GLY A 32 2.88 -34.87 2.24
CA GLY A 32 2.28 -35.07 3.57
C GLY A 32 2.85 -34.14 4.66
N VAL A 33 3.39 -32.98 4.29
CA VAL A 33 3.95 -31.98 5.21
C VAL A 33 2.86 -31.00 5.62
N GLN A 34 2.73 -30.75 6.92
CA GLN A 34 1.81 -29.72 7.42
C GLN A 34 2.44 -28.33 7.31
N LEU A 35 2.05 -27.57 6.28
CA LEU A 35 2.48 -26.19 6.10
C LEU A 35 1.86 -25.26 7.17
N THR A 36 2.62 -24.28 7.63
CA THR A 36 2.10 -23.11 8.35
C THR A 36 2.79 -21.87 7.80
N LEU A 37 2.01 -21.00 7.17
CA LEU A 37 2.53 -19.74 6.66
C LEU A 37 2.64 -18.71 7.78
N PHE A 38 3.80 -18.07 7.87
CA PHE A 38 4.02 -16.94 8.77
C PHE A 38 3.91 -15.62 7.98
N HIS A 39 2.82 -14.90 8.19
CA HIS A 39 2.54 -13.65 7.53
C HIS A 39 3.27 -12.48 8.22
N GLY A 40 4.21 -11.87 7.50
CA GLY A 40 5.00 -10.72 7.94
C GLY A 40 4.28 -9.38 7.87
N ARG A 41 5.01 -8.30 8.19
CA ARG A 41 4.57 -6.89 8.10
C ARG A 41 4.13 -6.52 6.67
N GLY A 42 3.18 -5.59 6.53
CA GLY A 42 2.83 -5.04 5.20
C GLY A 42 1.75 -5.74 4.41
N GLY A 43 1.23 -6.86 4.91
CA GLY A 43 0.13 -7.54 4.24
C GLY A 43 -1.21 -6.94 4.63
N THR A 44 -2.20 -7.13 3.78
CA THR A 44 -3.63 -6.94 4.06
C THR A 44 -4.05 -7.56 5.40
N LEU A 45 -3.39 -8.66 5.80
CA LEU A 45 -3.56 -9.37 7.06
C LEU A 45 -3.08 -8.60 8.32
N GLY A 46 -2.00 -7.82 8.21
CA GLY A 46 -1.30 -7.21 9.35
C GLY A 46 -1.47 -5.70 9.49
N ARG A 47 -2.25 -5.05 8.62
CA ARG A 47 -2.29 -3.59 8.48
C ARG A 47 -3.68 -2.97 8.67
N GLY A 48 -4.67 -3.67 9.23
CA GLY A 48 -5.93 -3.05 9.73
C GLY A 48 -6.70 -2.10 8.79
N GLY A 49 -6.34 -1.98 7.51
CA GLY A 49 -6.99 -1.14 6.50
C GLY A 49 -8.22 -1.83 5.91
N GLY A 50 -8.27 -3.16 6.02
CA GLY A 50 -9.49 -3.96 5.95
C GLY A 50 -9.59 -4.89 7.16
N PRO A 51 -10.77 -5.47 7.43
CA PRO A 51 -10.94 -6.51 8.44
C PRO A 51 -9.97 -7.64 8.15
N THR A 52 -9.06 -7.96 9.09
CA THR A 52 -8.11 -9.08 8.95
C THR A 52 -8.82 -10.38 8.57
N ASN A 53 -10.10 -10.54 8.97
CA ASN A 53 -10.98 -11.60 8.52
C ASN A 53 -11.07 -11.73 6.98
N ARG A 54 -11.37 -10.65 6.25
CA ARG A 54 -11.46 -10.66 4.77
C ARG A 54 -10.13 -11.06 4.14
N ALA A 55 -9.03 -10.54 4.67
CA ALA A 55 -7.70 -10.86 4.17
C ALA A 55 -7.31 -12.34 4.35
N ILE A 56 -7.79 -13.00 5.42
CA ILE A 56 -7.62 -14.45 5.62
C ILE A 56 -8.48 -15.22 4.63
N LEU A 57 -9.74 -14.84 4.46
CA LEU A 57 -10.66 -15.48 3.50
C LEU A 57 -10.21 -15.32 2.03
N ALA A 58 -9.39 -14.30 1.76
CA ALA A 58 -8.81 -14.02 0.45
C ALA A 58 -7.48 -14.76 0.18
N GLN A 59 -6.90 -15.48 1.16
CA GLN A 59 -5.75 -16.33 0.90
C GLN A 59 -6.13 -17.49 -0.04
N PRO A 60 -5.16 -18.13 -0.73
CA PRO A 60 -5.45 -19.33 -1.52
C PRO A 60 -6.15 -20.39 -0.65
N PRO A 61 -7.24 -21.02 -1.13
CA PRO A 61 -7.99 -22.03 -0.38
C PRO A 61 -7.13 -23.18 0.18
N GLU A 62 -5.99 -23.46 -0.47
CA GLU A 62 -5.06 -24.51 -0.07
C GLU A 62 -4.23 -24.16 1.17
N SER A 63 -4.09 -22.87 1.52
CA SER A 63 -2.97 -22.36 2.32
C SER A 63 -3.19 -22.25 3.84
N VAL A 64 -4.44 -22.09 4.33
CA VAL A 64 -4.71 -21.80 5.75
C VAL A 64 -4.77 -23.06 6.63
N ARG A 65 -5.51 -24.10 6.23
CA ARG A 65 -5.55 -25.44 6.89
C ARG A 65 -5.59 -25.44 8.42
N GLY A 66 -6.42 -24.59 9.00
CA GLY A 66 -6.66 -24.48 10.44
C GLY A 66 -5.56 -23.73 11.19
N ARG A 67 -4.52 -23.23 10.51
CA ARG A 67 -3.32 -22.67 11.13
C ARG A 67 -2.93 -21.38 10.45
N ILE A 68 -2.87 -20.31 11.22
CA ILE A 68 -2.34 -19.04 10.74
C ILE A 68 -1.38 -18.47 11.77
N ARG A 69 -0.30 -17.84 11.29
CA ARG A 69 0.60 -17.06 12.13
C ARG A 69 0.74 -15.68 11.50
N ILE A 70 0.41 -14.63 12.25
CA ILE A 70 0.41 -13.25 11.77
C ILE A 70 1.34 -12.42 12.65
N THR A 71 2.07 -11.49 12.03
CA THR A 71 2.81 -10.46 12.74
C THR A 71 1.88 -9.29 13.07
N GLU A 72 1.66 -9.02 14.36
CA GLU A 72 1.04 -7.77 14.82
C GLU A 72 2.09 -6.65 14.84
N GLN A 73 1.78 -5.51 14.22
CA GLN A 73 2.72 -4.38 14.14
C GLN A 73 2.56 -3.50 15.39
N GLY A 74 3.65 -2.93 15.88
CA GLY A 74 3.62 -2.10 17.09
C GLY A 74 2.60 -0.97 17.02
N GLU A 75 2.45 -0.35 15.85
CA GLU A 75 1.50 0.73 15.60
C GLU A 75 0.01 0.32 15.69
N VAL A 76 -0.31 -0.98 15.58
CA VAL A 76 -1.70 -1.48 15.68
C VAL A 76 -2.03 -2.09 17.02
N VAL A 77 -1.05 -2.41 17.86
CA VAL A 77 -1.28 -3.14 19.11
C VAL A 77 -2.30 -2.41 19.98
N SER A 78 -2.10 -1.11 20.21
CA SER A 78 -3.00 -0.30 21.03
C SER A 78 -4.42 -0.27 20.46
N SER A 79 -4.54 -0.03 19.15
CA SER A 79 -5.83 0.02 18.46
C SER A 79 -6.62 -1.30 18.50
N ARG A 80 -5.93 -2.44 18.68
CA ARG A 80 -6.53 -3.78 18.65
C ARG A 80 -6.73 -4.38 20.03
N TYR A 81 -5.87 -4.06 20.99
CA TYR A 81 -5.78 -4.80 22.25
C TYR A 81 -5.95 -3.95 23.51
N ASP A 82 -5.90 -2.61 23.43
CA ASP A 82 -6.06 -1.75 24.63
C ASP A 82 -7.50 -1.72 25.15
N ASN A 83 -8.49 -1.97 24.28
CA ASN A 83 -9.88 -2.06 24.65
C ASN A 83 -10.35 -3.52 24.58
N GLU A 84 -10.89 -4.04 25.68
CA GLU A 84 -11.33 -5.43 25.80
C GLU A 84 -12.35 -5.84 24.73
N ALA A 85 -13.34 -5.01 24.44
CA ALA A 85 -14.37 -5.32 23.45
C ALA A 85 -13.79 -5.36 22.02
N ILE A 86 -12.86 -4.45 21.71
CA ILE A 86 -12.16 -4.45 20.41
C ILE A 86 -11.25 -5.68 20.29
N ALA A 87 -10.53 -6.01 21.35
CA ALA A 87 -9.66 -7.18 21.40
C ALA A 87 -10.44 -8.48 21.19
N HIS A 88 -11.56 -8.65 21.90
CA HIS A 88 -12.44 -9.78 21.73
C HIS A 88 -12.95 -9.88 20.29
N ARG A 89 -13.44 -8.77 19.72
CA ARG A 89 -13.94 -8.74 18.34
C ARG A 89 -12.86 -9.07 17.32
N HIS A 90 -11.63 -8.59 17.52
CA HIS A 90 -10.49 -8.89 16.65
C HIS A 90 -10.14 -10.39 16.69
N LEU A 91 -10.03 -10.97 17.89
CA LEU A 91 -9.76 -12.40 18.05
C LEU A 91 -10.89 -13.28 17.48
N GLU A 92 -12.15 -12.89 17.71
CA GLU A 92 -13.32 -13.56 17.14
C GLU A 92 -13.28 -13.56 15.60
N GLN A 93 -12.95 -12.41 15.00
CA GLN A 93 -12.80 -12.27 13.55
C GLN A 93 -11.68 -13.15 12.98
N LEU A 94 -10.55 -13.28 13.69
CA LEU A 94 -9.45 -14.16 13.32
C LEU A 94 -9.88 -15.62 13.34
N VAL A 95 -10.46 -16.08 14.46
CA VAL A 95 -10.91 -17.46 14.64
C VAL A 95 -11.97 -17.81 13.59
N ASN A 96 -12.96 -16.94 13.38
CA ASN A 96 -13.99 -17.13 12.37
C ASN A 96 -13.40 -17.33 10.96
N ALA A 97 -12.45 -16.49 10.54
CA ALA A 97 -11.88 -16.60 9.20
C ALA A 97 -11.06 -17.87 9.02
N VAL A 98 -10.30 -18.27 10.05
CA VAL A 98 -9.53 -19.53 10.02
C VAL A 98 -10.48 -20.71 9.94
N LEU A 99 -11.56 -20.73 10.71
CA LEU A 99 -12.55 -21.82 10.65
C LEU A 99 -13.22 -21.91 9.27
N LEU A 100 -13.68 -20.79 8.72
CA LEU A 100 -14.35 -20.76 7.41
C LEU A 100 -13.41 -21.18 6.27
N SER A 101 -12.18 -20.65 6.23
CA SER A 101 -11.19 -21.02 5.21
C SER A 101 -10.71 -22.47 5.31
N SER A 102 -10.85 -23.10 6.48
CA SER A 102 -10.38 -24.46 6.74
C SER A 102 -11.46 -25.52 6.60
N GLY A 103 -12.74 -25.14 6.80
CA GLY A 103 -13.87 -26.07 6.77
C GLY A 103 -14.22 -26.50 5.34
N HIS A 104 -14.71 -25.56 4.52
CA HIS A 104 -15.08 -25.84 3.14
C HIS A 104 -14.25 -24.96 2.19
N ARG A 105 -13.35 -25.59 1.42
CA ARG A 105 -12.54 -24.89 0.44
C ARG A 105 -13.46 -24.38 -0.68
N PRO A 106 -13.56 -23.06 -0.91
CA PRO A 106 -14.34 -22.57 -2.04
C PRO A 106 -13.67 -23.02 -3.34
N VAL A 107 -14.49 -23.50 -4.28
CA VAL A 107 -14.08 -23.81 -5.65
C VAL A 107 -14.63 -22.71 -6.54
N TYR A 108 -13.75 -21.96 -7.18
CA TYR A 108 -14.13 -20.90 -8.10
C TYR A 108 -14.04 -21.45 -9.54
N ALA A 109 -15.17 -21.67 -10.19
CA ALA A 109 -15.22 -22.35 -11.49
C ALA A 109 -14.38 -21.68 -12.58
N LYS A 110 -14.28 -20.34 -12.55
CA LYS A 110 -13.52 -19.53 -13.50
C LYS A 110 -12.13 -19.13 -13.00
N GLU A 111 -11.63 -19.73 -11.91
CA GLU A 111 -10.36 -19.27 -11.31
C GLU A 111 -9.18 -19.28 -12.28
N ALA A 112 -9.11 -20.28 -13.17
CA ALA A 112 -8.04 -20.37 -14.15
C ALA A 112 -8.05 -19.20 -15.15
N GLU A 113 -9.24 -18.77 -15.58
CA GLU A 113 -9.43 -17.61 -16.46
C GLU A 113 -9.03 -16.32 -15.73
N TRP A 114 -9.53 -16.14 -14.51
CA TRP A 114 -9.20 -14.97 -13.68
C TRP A 114 -7.70 -14.91 -13.32
N ALA A 115 -7.06 -16.07 -13.15
CA ALA A 115 -5.63 -16.16 -12.90
C ALA A 115 -4.81 -15.72 -14.11
N THR A 116 -5.24 -16.02 -15.33
CA THR A 116 -4.58 -15.53 -16.56
C THR A 116 -4.64 -14.00 -16.63
N ILE A 117 -5.81 -13.42 -16.38
CA ILE A 117 -6.00 -11.95 -16.34
C ILE A 117 -5.10 -11.33 -15.27
N MET A 118 -5.03 -11.94 -14.08
CA MET A 118 -4.16 -11.48 -13.02
C MET A 118 -2.67 -11.58 -13.36
N GLU A 119 -2.24 -12.61 -14.08
CA GLU A 119 -0.85 -12.71 -14.54
C GLU A 119 -0.51 -11.56 -15.50
N GLU A 120 -1.36 -11.32 -16.50
CA GLU A 120 -1.18 -10.21 -17.46
C GLU A 120 -1.11 -8.86 -16.74
N LEU A 121 -2.10 -8.55 -15.91
CA LEU A 121 -2.12 -7.30 -15.12
C LEU A 121 -0.89 -7.17 -14.22
N SER A 122 -0.43 -8.27 -13.63
CA SER A 122 0.73 -8.25 -12.75
C SER A 122 2.02 -7.90 -13.48
N VAL A 123 2.18 -8.37 -14.72
CA VAL A 123 3.36 -8.07 -15.55
C VAL A 123 3.34 -6.61 -15.98
N LEU A 124 2.19 -6.12 -16.48
CA LEU A 124 2.04 -4.72 -16.89
C LEU A 124 2.31 -3.75 -15.72
N ALA A 125 1.76 -4.06 -14.53
CA ALA A 125 1.97 -3.24 -13.34
C ALA A 125 3.42 -3.27 -12.87
N TYR A 126 4.08 -4.42 -12.96
CA TYR A 126 5.50 -4.58 -12.62
C TYR A 126 6.36 -3.74 -13.54
N ASP A 127 6.18 -3.85 -14.86
CA ASP A 127 6.99 -3.14 -15.84
C ASP A 127 6.86 -1.62 -15.66
N HIS A 128 5.65 -1.09 -15.46
CA HIS A 128 5.46 0.34 -15.22
C HIS A 128 6.02 0.80 -13.86
N TYR A 129 5.84 0.01 -12.80
CA TYR A 129 6.41 0.32 -11.49
C TYR A 129 7.94 0.38 -11.55
N ARG A 130 8.57 -0.63 -12.18
CA ARG A 130 10.03 -0.70 -12.36
C ARG A 130 10.54 0.44 -13.20
N SER A 131 9.90 0.72 -14.34
CA SER A 131 10.31 1.81 -15.20
C SER A 131 10.33 3.13 -14.43
N PHE A 132 9.39 3.36 -13.50
CA PHE A 132 9.33 4.55 -12.67
C PHE A 132 10.39 4.61 -11.56
N VAL A 133 10.51 3.56 -10.74
CA VAL A 133 11.44 3.59 -9.60
C VAL A 133 12.92 3.46 -10.00
N GLU A 134 13.20 3.08 -11.26
CA GLU A 134 14.54 2.95 -11.82
C GLU A 134 14.94 4.14 -12.72
N GLN A 135 14.07 5.14 -12.91
CA GLN A 135 14.43 6.33 -13.70
C GLN A 135 15.61 7.08 -13.04
N PRO A 136 16.52 7.70 -13.81
CA PRO A 136 17.74 8.32 -13.30
C PRO A 136 17.51 9.33 -12.17
N ASN A 137 16.45 10.13 -12.29
CA ASN A 137 16.14 11.24 -11.40
C ASN A 137 15.24 10.84 -10.21
N PHE A 138 14.75 9.61 -10.18
CA PHE A 138 13.80 9.16 -9.16
C PHE A 138 14.38 9.17 -7.75
N VAL A 139 15.61 8.68 -7.57
CA VAL A 139 16.27 8.65 -6.24
C VAL A 139 16.42 10.07 -5.70
N ARG A 140 16.85 11.00 -6.54
CA ARG A 140 17.04 12.40 -6.16
C ARG A 140 15.71 13.05 -5.79
N TYR A 141 14.68 12.87 -6.60
CA TYR A 141 13.32 13.32 -6.28
C TYR A 141 12.82 12.71 -4.96
N PHE A 142 13.03 11.42 -4.72
CA PHE A 142 12.59 10.76 -3.49
C PHE A 142 13.24 11.38 -2.24
N HIS A 143 14.52 11.72 -2.30
CA HIS A 143 15.23 12.42 -1.22
C HIS A 143 14.74 13.86 -1.03
N GLU A 144 14.55 14.60 -2.13
CA GLU A 144 14.14 16.00 -2.07
C GLU A 144 12.64 16.14 -1.72
N ALA A 145 11.75 15.33 -2.27
CA ALA A 145 10.29 15.46 -2.07
C ALA A 145 9.75 14.72 -0.84
N THR A 146 10.58 13.98 -0.09
CA THR A 146 10.12 13.25 1.11
C THR A 146 11.01 13.51 2.32
N PRO A 147 10.54 13.28 3.56
CA PRO A 147 11.37 13.43 4.76
C PRO A 147 12.29 12.21 5.00
N ILE A 148 12.64 11.42 3.98
CA ILE A 148 13.36 10.15 4.14
C ILE A 148 14.67 10.31 4.92
N ASP A 149 15.40 11.40 4.71
CA ASP A 149 16.69 11.67 5.36
C ASP A 149 16.56 11.94 6.87
N HIS A 150 15.35 12.26 7.32
CA HIS A 150 15.02 12.44 8.73
C HIS A 150 14.44 11.16 9.37
N VAL A 151 14.14 10.13 8.57
CA VAL A 151 13.59 8.84 9.07
C VAL A 151 14.61 8.06 9.90
N ASP A 152 15.91 8.14 9.59
CA ASP A 152 16.96 7.51 10.39
C ASP A 152 17.17 8.17 11.76
N GLN A 153 16.82 9.46 11.88
CA GLN A 153 16.94 10.24 13.11
C GLN A 153 15.75 10.00 14.06
N LEU A 154 14.69 9.40 13.52
CA LEU A 154 13.53 8.99 14.29
C LEU A 154 13.85 7.66 14.98
N ASN A 155 13.73 7.61 16.31
CA ASN A 155 13.79 6.39 17.11
C ASN A 155 12.59 5.44 16.86
N ILE A 156 12.09 5.37 15.63
CA ILE A 156 10.93 4.58 15.20
C ILE A 156 11.31 3.10 14.97
N GLY A 157 12.60 2.77 14.88
CA GLY A 157 13.06 1.39 14.74
C GLY A 157 14.39 1.12 15.44
N SER A 158 14.56 -0.09 15.98
CA SER A 158 15.81 -0.58 16.58
C SER A 158 16.94 -0.84 15.56
N ARG A 159 16.73 -0.43 14.31
CA ARG A 159 17.37 -0.99 13.12
C ARG A 159 17.55 0.15 12.11
N PRO A 160 18.75 0.33 11.50
CA PRO A 160 19.02 1.43 10.56
C PRO A 160 18.11 1.36 9.32
N ALA A 161 17.77 2.48 8.68
CA ALA A 161 16.87 2.49 7.52
C ALA A 161 17.43 1.72 6.31
N ARG A 162 18.75 1.65 6.18
CA ARG A 162 19.43 1.02 5.04
C ARG A 162 20.20 -0.25 5.43
N ARG A 163 20.35 -1.16 4.46
CA ARG A 163 21.20 -2.37 4.58
C ARG A 163 22.67 -2.06 4.31
N LYS A 164 22.96 -1.07 3.46
CA LYS A 164 24.30 -0.56 3.12
C LYS A 164 24.30 0.97 3.13
N LYS A 165 25.47 1.60 3.26
CA LYS A 165 25.64 3.06 3.15
C LYS A 165 25.69 3.50 1.68
N THR A 166 24.59 3.30 0.98
CA THR A 166 24.41 3.64 -0.44
C THR A 166 23.10 4.40 -0.61
N GLU A 167 23.01 5.28 -1.60
CA GLU A 167 21.79 6.06 -1.87
C GLU A 167 20.72 5.25 -2.62
N ALA A 168 21.07 4.08 -3.16
CA ALA A 168 20.17 3.21 -3.91
C ALA A 168 18.93 2.75 -3.12
N ILE A 169 17.75 2.83 -3.74
CA ILE A 169 16.46 2.38 -3.18
C ILE A 169 16.43 0.88 -2.87
N PHE A 170 17.21 0.09 -3.60
CA PHE A 170 17.34 -1.36 -3.35
C PHE A 170 17.88 -1.66 -1.95
N ASP A 171 18.79 -0.82 -1.46
CA ASP A 171 19.39 -0.96 -0.12
C ASP A 171 18.50 -0.37 0.99
N LEU A 172 17.47 0.40 0.63
CA LEU A 172 16.47 0.91 1.57
C LEU A 172 15.54 -0.21 2.05
N ARG A 173 15.28 -0.25 3.36
CA ARG A 173 14.33 -1.20 3.94
C ARG A 173 12.89 -0.79 3.62
N ALA A 174 11.99 -1.77 3.60
CA ALA A 174 10.60 -1.55 3.24
C ALA A 174 9.84 -0.59 4.19
N ILE A 175 10.26 -0.49 5.46
CA ILE A 175 9.62 0.41 6.43
C ILE A 175 9.89 1.88 6.07
N PRO A 176 11.15 2.35 5.98
CA PRO A 176 11.45 3.70 5.51
C PRO A 176 10.82 4.03 4.15
N TRP A 177 10.80 3.07 3.22
CA TRP A 177 10.16 3.24 1.91
C TRP A 177 8.67 3.60 2.03
N VAL A 178 7.88 2.76 2.70
CA VAL A 178 6.44 3.02 2.89
C VAL A 178 6.22 4.30 3.70
N PHE A 179 7.06 4.51 4.71
CA PHE A 179 6.93 5.62 5.62
C PHE A 179 7.15 6.97 4.94
N ALA A 180 8.20 7.12 4.12
CA ALA A 180 8.49 8.36 3.41
C ALA A 180 7.34 8.77 2.47
N TRP A 181 6.81 7.83 1.67
CA TRP A 181 5.68 8.09 0.78
C TRP A 181 4.37 8.37 1.50
N THR A 182 4.21 7.83 2.71
CA THR A 182 3.08 8.14 3.57
C THR A 182 3.15 9.58 4.07
N GLN A 183 4.33 9.99 4.54
CA GLN A 183 4.55 11.34 5.06
C GLN A 183 4.30 12.40 3.98
N SER A 184 4.77 12.16 2.75
CA SER A 184 4.54 13.06 1.61
C SER A 184 3.14 12.94 0.97
N ARG A 185 2.23 12.15 1.57
CA ARG A 185 0.84 11.97 1.13
C ARG A 185 0.65 11.46 -0.30
N VAL A 186 1.69 10.90 -0.94
CA VAL A 186 1.56 10.19 -2.23
C VAL A 186 1.06 8.78 -2.00
N ASN A 187 1.55 8.11 -0.96
CA ASN A 187 1.29 6.71 -0.65
C ASN A 187 1.56 5.73 -1.82
N LEU A 188 2.58 6.04 -2.62
CA LEU A 188 3.00 5.33 -3.83
C LEU A 188 2.95 3.79 -3.72
N PRO A 189 3.45 3.15 -2.63
CA PRO A 189 3.53 1.69 -2.58
C PRO A 189 2.18 0.98 -2.60
N SER A 190 1.06 1.68 -2.42
CA SER A 190 -0.26 1.06 -2.34
C SER A 190 -1.00 0.98 -3.69
N TRP A 191 -0.57 1.74 -4.70
CA TRP A 191 -1.36 1.91 -5.93
C TRP A 191 -0.55 2.12 -7.21
N TYR A 192 0.71 2.54 -7.15
CA TYR A 192 1.47 2.87 -8.36
C TYR A 192 1.65 1.65 -9.28
N GLY A 193 1.46 1.86 -10.59
CA GLY A 193 1.51 0.79 -11.60
C GLY A 193 0.14 0.21 -11.95
N VAL A 194 -0.84 0.33 -11.05
CA VAL A 194 -2.15 -0.32 -11.19
C VAL A 194 -3.00 0.36 -12.27
N GLY A 195 -3.05 1.69 -12.29
CA GLY A 195 -3.83 2.45 -13.26
C GLY A 195 -3.38 2.15 -14.68
N THR A 196 -2.08 2.23 -14.92
CA THR A 196 -1.50 1.93 -16.24
C THR A 196 -1.73 0.47 -16.64
N ALA A 197 -1.55 -0.49 -15.73
CA ALA A 197 -1.81 -1.90 -16.03
C ALA A 197 -3.27 -2.15 -16.43
N LEU A 198 -4.22 -1.57 -15.69
CA LEU A 198 -5.65 -1.69 -15.99
C LEU A 198 -6.01 -1.00 -17.31
N SER A 199 -5.53 0.22 -17.54
CA SER A 199 -5.80 0.93 -18.79
C SER A 199 -5.24 0.18 -20.01
N GLN A 200 -4.01 -0.33 -19.93
CA GLN A 200 -3.40 -1.11 -21.01
C GLN A 200 -4.15 -2.42 -21.25
N TRP A 201 -4.51 -3.13 -20.18
CA TRP A 201 -5.27 -4.38 -20.30
C TRP A 201 -6.68 -4.14 -20.87
N LEU A 202 -7.31 -3.02 -20.56
CA LEU A 202 -8.60 -2.63 -21.15
C LEU A 202 -8.48 -2.04 -22.57
N HIS A 203 -7.26 -1.91 -23.11
CA HIS A 203 -6.97 -1.21 -24.38
C HIS A 203 -7.46 0.24 -24.44
N VAL A 204 -7.43 0.90 -23.28
CA VAL A 204 -7.97 2.25 -23.10
C VAL A 204 -6.89 3.28 -23.34
N SER A 205 -7.06 4.07 -24.40
CA SER A 205 -6.23 5.27 -24.67
C SER A 205 -6.81 6.50 -23.96
N ASP A 206 -8.14 6.56 -23.82
CA ASP A 206 -8.89 7.60 -23.10
C ASP A 206 -9.93 6.94 -22.18
N PRO A 207 -10.06 7.32 -20.89
CA PRO A 207 -11.08 6.79 -19.97
C PRO A 207 -12.53 6.81 -20.49
N ALA A 208 -12.85 7.60 -21.52
CA ALA A 208 -14.16 7.60 -22.18
C ALA A 208 -14.37 6.43 -23.16
N GLU A 209 -13.31 5.68 -23.50
CA GLU A 209 -13.30 4.58 -24.47
C GLU A 209 -13.10 3.21 -23.80
N ILE A 210 -13.66 3.01 -22.60
CA ILE A 210 -13.50 1.74 -21.87
C ILE A 210 -14.19 0.60 -22.64
N ASP A 211 -13.42 -0.46 -22.92
CA ASP A 211 -13.95 -1.73 -23.40
C ASP A 211 -14.88 -2.35 -22.34
N GLU A 212 -16.19 -2.27 -22.58
CA GLU A 212 -17.24 -2.74 -21.67
C GLU A 212 -17.20 -4.26 -21.43
N GLU A 213 -16.73 -5.06 -22.40
CA GLU A 213 -16.63 -6.51 -22.24
C GLU A 213 -15.54 -6.85 -21.21
N ARG A 214 -14.36 -6.27 -21.40
CA ARG A 214 -13.23 -6.46 -20.48
C ARG A 214 -13.50 -5.84 -19.11
N LEU A 215 -14.14 -4.67 -19.04
CA LEU A 215 -14.55 -4.08 -17.77
C LEU A 215 -15.55 -4.97 -17.02
N THR A 216 -16.51 -5.57 -17.74
CA THR A 216 -17.47 -6.53 -17.17
C THR A 216 -16.75 -7.75 -16.58
N ALA A 217 -15.70 -8.26 -17.25
CA ALA A 217 -14.87 -9.33 -16.70
C ALA A 217 -14.20 -8.92 -15.38
N LEU A 218 -13.60 -7.71 -15.29
CA LEU A 218 -13.00 -7.23 -14.04
C LEU A 218 -14.02 -7.04 -12.92
N ARG A 219 -15.22 -6.54 -13.24
CA ARG A 219 -16.35 -6.42 -12.30
C ARG A 219 -16.83 -7.77 -11.79
N GLU A 220 -16.89 -8.78 -12.68
CA GLU A 220 -17.18 -10.16 -12.30
C GLU A 220 -16.13 -10.67 -11.30
N ILE A 221 -14.84 -10.50 -11.61
CA ILE A 221 -13.74 -10.94 -10.73
C ILE A 221 -13.82 -10.25 -9.37
N TYR A 222 -14.04 -8.94 -9.33
CA TYR A 222 -14.20 -8.17 -8.09
C TYR A 222 -15.37 -8.67 -7.23
N THR A 223 -16.46 -9.07 -7.89
CA THR A 223 -17.65 -9.57 -7.21
C THR A 223 -17.50 -11.04 -6.79
N ALA A 224 -16.81 -11.87 -7.55
CA ALA A 224 -16.80 -13.31 -7.34
C ALA A 224 -15.53 -13.85 -6.66
N TRP A 225 -14.39 -13.16 -6.76
CA TRP A 225 -13.11 -13.63 -6.25
C TRP A 225 -12.59 -12.80 -5.07
N PRO A 226 -12.59 -13.36 -3.83
CA PRO A 226 -12.17 -12.63 -2.63
C PRO A 226 -10.73 -12.10 -2.68
N PHE A 227 -9.83 -12.78 -3.39
CA PHE A 227 -8.46 -12.33 -3.59
C PHE A 227 -8.42 -10.97 -4.32
N PHE A 228 -9.00 -10.89 -5.52
CA PHE A 228 -9.01 -9.67 -6.31
C PHE A 228 -9.78 -8.55 -5.61
N ARG A 229 -10.94 -8.86 -5.01
CA ARG A 229 -11.70 -7.90 -4.20
C ARG A 229 -10.83 -7.27 -3.11
N THR A 230 -10.10 -8.10 -2.37
CA THR A 230 -9.22 -7.62 -1.29
C THR A 230 -8.07 -6.77 -1.85
N VAL A 231 -7.49 -7.14 -2.99
CA VAL A 231 -6.46 -6.33 -3.65
C VAL A 231 -7.00 -4.94 -4.00
N VAL A 232 -8.15 -4.88 -4.68
CA VAL A 232 -8.83 -3.63 -5.09
C VAL A 232 -9.24 -2.78 -3.88
N ASP A 233 -9.86 -3.38 -2.86
CA ASP A 233 -10.26 -2.68 -1.64
C ASP A 233 -9.06 -2.00 -0.95
N ASN A 234 -7.92 -2.68 -0.88
CA ASN A 234 -6.72 -2.10 -0.27
C ASN A 234 -6.08 -1.00 -1.14
N ILE A 235 -6.18 -1.08 -2.47
CA ILE A 235 -5.81 0.02 -3.36
C ILE A 235 -6.71 1.25 -3.07
N GLN A 236 -8.02 1.06 -2.89
CA GLN A 236 -8.93 2.15 -2.52
C GLN A 236 -8.52 2.80 -1.19
N VAL A 237 -8.13 2.01 -0.19
CA VAL A 237 -7.63 2.55 1.10
C VAL A 237 -6.35 3.34 0.89
N GLY A 238 -5.44 2.83 0.05
CA GLY A 238 -4.20 3.49 -0.32
C GLY A 238 -4.42 4.85 -0.96
N LEU A 239 -5.28 4.91 -1.97
CA LEU A 239 -5.70 6.12 -2.67
C LEU A 239 -6.46 7.09 -1.75
N GLY A 240 -7.35 6.59 -0.91
CA GLY A 240 -8.15 7.42 0.00
C GLY A 240 -7.32 8.15 1.07
N LYS A 241 -6.13 7.63 1.39
CA LYS A 241 -5.17 8.26 2.32
C LYS A 241 -4.19 9.21 1.64
N ALA A 242 -4.02 9.06 0.33
CA ALA A 242 -3.21 9.98 -0.44
C ALA A 242 -3.92 11.34 -0.56
N ASP A 243 -3.13 12.39 -0.71
CA ASP A 243 -3.59 13.75 -0.95
C ASP A 243 -2.63 14.41 -1.94
N ILE A 244 -3.04 14.48 -3.20
CA ILE A 244 -2.19 14.98 -4.29
C ILE A 244 -1.94 16.49 -4.15
N ALA A 245 -2.87 17.24 -3.55
CA ALA A 245 -2.66 18.67 -3.30
C ALA A 245 -1.57 18.89 -2.24
N ILE A 246 -1.55 18.10 -1.18
CA ILE A 246 -0.44 18.13 -0.20
C ILE A 246 0.84 17.57 -0.82
N ALA A 247 0.76 16.48 -1.59
CA ALA A 247 1.93 15.93 -2.26
C ALA A 247 2.61 16.94 -3.20
N GLN A 248 1.84 17.84 -3.83
CA GLN A 248 2.38 18.94 -4.64
C GLN A 248 3.23 19.92 -3.79
N LEU A 249 2.85 20.18 -2.54
CA LEU A 249 3.62 21.03 -1.63
C LEU A 249 4.98 20.39 -1.28
N TYR A 250 5.00 19.07 -1.10
CA TYR A 250 6.22 18.30 -0.91
C TYR A 250 7.08 18.24 -2.19
N ALA A 251 6.45 18.07 -3.34
CA ALA A 251 7.14 18.10 -4.64
C ALA A 251 7.84 19.45 -4.87
N GLY A 252 7.24 20.56 -4.41
CA GLY A 252 7.87 21.89 -4.43
C GLY A 252 9.04 22.08 -3.47
N LEU A 253 9.47 21.05 -2.75
CA LEU A 253 10.77 21.02 -2.06
C LEU A 253 11.90 20.53 -2.96
N ALA A 254 11.57 19.86 -4.06
CA ALA A 254 12.53 19.41 -5.06
C ALA A 254 12.79 20.49 -6.11
N THR A 255 13.84 20.31 -6.91
CA THR A 255 14.09 21.21 -8.05
C THR A 255 13.00 21.10 -9.11
N HIS A 256 12.78 22.20 -9.86
CA HIS A 256 11.64 22.33 -10.78
C HIS A 256 11.63 21.24 -11.88
N ASP A 257 12.80 20.84 -12.37
CA ASP A 257 12.97 19.74 -13.32
C ASP A 257 12.44 18.40 -12.75
N LEU A 258 12.75 18.10 -11.49
CA LEU A 258 12.29 16.89 -10.82
C LEU A 258 10.78 16.92 -10.54
N GLN A 259 10.24 18.10 -10.23
CA GLN A 259 8.80 18.29 -10.07
C GLN A 259 8.08 18.02 -11.39
N ASP A 260 8.51 18.62 -12.49
CA ASP A 260 7.86 18.45 -13.79
C ASP A 260 7.95 17.01 -14.30
N GLU A 261 9.11 16.36 -14.14
CA GLU A 261 9.35 14.99 -14.61
C GLU A 261 8.62 13.95 -13.73
N ILE A 262 8.90 13.93 -12.42
CA ILE A 262 8.50 12.82 -11.55
C ILE A 262 7.13 13.04 -10.92
N PHE A 263 6.83 14.26 -10.44
CA PHE A 263 5.54 14.52 -9.78
C PHE A 263 4.37 14.50 -10.77
N SER A 264 4.58 14.99 -12.00
CA SER A 264 3.54 14.93 -13.05
C SER A 264 3.17 13.48 -13.39
N GLU A 265 4.14 12.58 -13.48
CA GLU A 265 3.89 11.15 -13.70
C GLU A 265 3.11 10.53 -12.53
N LEU A 266 3.49 10.86 -11.29
CA LEU A 266 2.77 10.42 -10.08
C LEU A 266 1.32 10.90 -10.05
N ALA A 267 1.08 12.18 -10.33
CA ALA A 267 -0.26 12.75 -10.33
C ALA A 267 -1.14 12.13 -11.44
N ALA A 268 -0.56 11.92 -12.63
CA ALA A 268 -1.26 11.28 -13.74
C ALA A 268 -1.62 9.82 -13.44
N GLU A 269 -0.68 9.03 -12.89
CA GLU A 269 -0.94 7.64 -12.51
C GLU A 269 -1.94 7.53 -11.35
N PHE A 270 -1.93 8.49 -10.42
CA PHE A 270 -2.92 8.55 -9.34
C PHE A 270 -4.35 8.69 -9.89
N GLU A 271 -4.59 9.66 -10.78
CA GLU A 271 -5.91 9.87 -11.37
C GLU A 271 -6.33 8.72 -12.28
N ARG A 272 -5.40 8.15 -13.04
CA ARG A 272 -5.64 6.95 -13.85
C ARG A 272 -6.07 5.78 -12.96
N THR A 273 -5.33 5.52 -11.88
CA THR A 273 -5.65 4.44 -10.94
C THR A 273 -6.99 4.67 -10.27
N ARG A 274 -7.25 5.89 -9.79
CA ARG A 274 -8.53 6.27 -9.18
C ARG A 274 -9.69 6.00 -10.14
N THR A 275 -9.58 6.43 -11.39
CA THR A 275 -10.63 6.26 -12.40
C THR A 275 -10.93 4.79 -12.68
N MET A 276 -9.89 3.97 -12.90
CA MET A 276 -10.05 2.54 -13.17
C MET A 276 -10.65 1.79 -11.97
N ILE A 277 -10.23 2.12 -10.75
CA ILE A 277 -10.76 1.51 -9.54
C ILE A 277 -12.24 1.86 -9.32
N LEU A 278 -12.65 3.10 -9.56
CA LEU A 278 -14.06 3.48 -9.50
C LEU A 278 -14.91 2.76 -10.54
N ALA A 279 -14.38 2.57 -11.77
CA ALA A 279 -15.06 1.82 -12.82
C ALA A 279 -15.27 0.33 -12.44
N ILE A 280 -14.23 -0.33 -11.90
CA ILE A 280 -14.29 -1.73 -11.47
C ILE A 280 -15.23 -1.93 -10.29
N THR A 281 -15.22 -0.99 -9.34
CA THR A 281 -16.04 -1.08 -8.12
C THR A 281 -17.46 -0.56 -8.29
N ASP A 282 -17.78 0.01 -9.45
CA ASP A 282 -19.05 0.70 -9.75
C ASP A 282 -19.43 1.72 -8.64
N SER A 283 -18.43 2.47 -8.19
CA SER A 283 -18.53 3.42 -7.07
C SER A 283 -18.38 4.86 -7.56
N ARG A 284 -19.00 5.81 -6.85
CA ARG A 284 -18.91 7.24 -7.19
C ARG A 284 -17.67 7.87 -6.57
N GLU A 285 -17.39 7.48 -5.34
CA GLU A 285 -16.22 7.89 -4.58
C GLU A 285 -15.46 6.67 -4.05
N LEU A 286 -14.17 6.86 -3.79
CA LEU A 286 -13.34 5.81 -3.21
C LEU A 286 -13.93 5.40 -1.86
N LEU A 287 -13.95 4.09 -1.59
CA LEU A 287 -14.46 3.50 -0.34
C LEU A 287 -15.97 3.63 -0.13
N ASP A 288 -16.79 3.83 -1.17
CA ASP A 288 -18.26 3.80 -1.05
C ASP A 288 -18.78 2.46 -0.50
N ASN A 289 -18.04 1.37 -0.73
CA ASN A 289 -18.30 0.05 -0.16
C ASN A 289 -17.90 -0.09 1.31
N GLU A 290 -17.20 0.90 1.89
CA GLU A 290 -16.68 0.92 3.26
C GLU A 290 -16.86 2.30 3.93
N GLN A 291 -18.11 2.77 3.99
CA GLN A 291 -18.47 4.12 4.44
C GLN A 291 -17.90 4.51 5.81
N TRP A 292 -17.77 3.56 6.75
CA TRP A 292 -17.18 3.83 8.06
C TRP A 292 -15.72 4.28 7.91
N LEU A 293 -14.95 3.59 7.06
CA LEU A 293 -13.54 3.83 6.83
C LEU A 293 -13.36 5.13 6.03
N GLN A 294 -14.19 5.35 5.02
CA GLN A 294 -14.26 6.59 4.27
C GLN A 294 -14.45 7.79 5.23
N ARG A 295 -15.43 7.71 6.13
CA ARG A 295 -15.68 8.73 7.16
C ARG A 295 -14.51 8.88 8.13
N SER A 296 -13.92 7.77 8.58
CA SER A 296 -12.78 7.80 9.50
C SER A 296 -11.57 8.50 8.89
N ILE A 297 -11.30 8.29 7.60
CA ILE A 297 -10.20 8.98 6.90
C ILE A 297 -10.50 10.48 6.78
N ARG A 298 -11.72 10.83 6.31
CA ARG A 298 -12.16 12.23 6.18
C ARG A 298 -12.08 13.02 7.48
N LEU A 299 -12.40 12.40 8.62
CA LEU A 299 -12.34 13.05 9.93
C LEU A 299 -10.91 13.28 10.44
N ARG A 300 -9.91 12.53 9.93
CA ARG A 300 -8.52 12.66 10.35
C ARG A 300 -7.74 13.65 9.51
N ASN A 301 -8.04 13.77 8.21
CA ASN A 301 -7.34 14.68 7.30
C ASN A 301 -7.19 16.11 7.87
N PRO A 302 -8.24 16.77 8.41
CA PRO A 302 -8.12 18.13 8.96
C PRO A 302 -7.11 18.28 10.12
N TYR A 303 -6.74 17.19 10.80
CA TYR A 303 -5.72 17.18 11.86
C TYR A 303 -4.32 16.82 11.33
N VAL A 304 -4.25 16.08 10.23
CA VAL A 304 -2.99 15.67 9.59
C VAL A 304 -2.48 16.76 8.65
N ASP A 305 -3.37 17.41 7.91
CA ASP A 305 -3.00 18.37 6.87
C ASP A 305 -2.18 19.55 7.44
N PRO A 306 -2.54 20.19 8.58
CA PRO A 306 -1.70 21.23 9.18
C PRO A 306 -0.29 20.75 9.53
N LEU A 307 -0.14 19.49 9.96
CA LEU A 307 1.17 18.92 10.25
C LEU A 307 2.00 18.75 8.98
N ASN A 308 1.37 18.41 7.85
CA ASN A 308 2.04 18.37 6.56
C ASN A 308 2.53 19.77 6.12
N TYR A 309 1.69 20.80 6.24
CA TYR A 309 2.10 22.19 5.94
C TYR A 309 3.29 22.63 6.79
N ILE A 310 3.24 22.36 8.10
CA ILE A 310 4.33 22.65 9.03
C ILE A 310 5.58 21.86 8.64
N GLN A 311 5.45 20.56 8.35
CA GLN A 311 6.59 19.73 7.96
C GLN A 311 7.27 20.25 6.70
N VAL A 312 6.51 20.62 5.66
CA VAL A 312 7.07 21.20 4.42
C VAL A 312 7.82 22.50 4.72
N ALA A 313 7.25 23.39 5.54
CA ALA A 313 7.93 24.64 5.92
C ALA A 313 9.24 24.36 6.67
N LEU A 314 9.22 23.45 7.65
CA LEU A 314 10.41 23.08 8.44
C LEU A 314 11.50 22.42 7.57
N LEU A 315 11.11 21.51 6.67
CA LEU A 315 12.05 20.87 5.74
C LEU A 315 12.68 21.88 4.78
N ARG A 316 11.93 22.88 4.32
CA ARG A 316 12.45 23.95 3.47
C ARG A 316 13.51 24.77 4.20
N GLU A 317 13.25 25.15 5.45
CA GLU A 317 14.23 25.88 6.28
C GLU A 317 15.48 25.05 6.56
N LEU A 318 15.33 23.77 6.89
CA LEU A 318 16.45 22.86 7.19
C LEU A 318 17.39 22.61 6.01
N ARG A 319 16.91 22.81 4.78
CA ARG A 319 17.67 22.57 3.54
C ARG A 319 18.33 23.81 2.96
N GLN A 320 18.19 24.96 3.61
CA GLN A 320 18.94 26.16 3.22
C GLN A 320 20.44 25.99 3.51
N GLU A 321 21.29 26.62 2.69
CA GLU A 321 22.75 26.42 2.73
C GLU A 321 23.43 26.95 3.99
N GLU A 322 22.85 27.97 4.66
CA GLU A 322 23.41 28.51 5.90
C GLU A 322 22.80 27.80 7.13
N PRO A 323 23.63 27.16 7.99
CA PRO A 323 23.14 26.52 9.20
C PRO A 323 22.49 27.56 10.13
N LEU A 324 21.17 27.49 10.24
CA LEU A 324 20.42 28.33 11.18
C LEU A 324 20.86 27.99 12.62
N ALA A 325 20.96 29.01 13.48
CA ALA A 325 21.25 28.85 14.91
C ALA A 325 20.27 27.90 15.63
N ASN A 326 19.08 27.67 15.05
CA ASN A 326 18.01 26.84 15.60
C ASN A 326 17.89 25.47 14.90
N HIS A 327 18.94 24.96 14.25
CA HIS A 327 18.89 23.72 13.47
C HIS A 327 18.31 22.52 14.27
N GLU A 328 18.77 22.32 15.52
CA GLU A 328 18.25 21.25 16.39
C GLU A 328 16.76 21.39 16.68
N LEU A 329 16.29 22.63 16.85
CA LEU A 329 14.89 22.95 17.15
C LEU A 329 13.98 22.69 15.94
N LEU A 330 14.44 23.04 14.74
CA LEU A 330 13.75 22.73 13.49
C LEU A 330 13.68 21.21 13.25
N GLN A 331 14.78 20.50 13.50
CA GLN A 331 14.86 19.05 13.38
C GLN A 331 13.90 18.35 14.36
N ALA A 332 13.85 18.82 15.62
CA ALA A 332 12.87 18.33 16.60
C ALA A 332 11.42 18.59 16.14
N GLY A 333 11.16 19.75 15.53
CA GLY A 333 9.88 20.06 14.91
C GLY A 333 9.49 19.08 13.80
N VAL A 334 10.42 18.76 12.89
CA VAL A 334 10.19 17.74 11.84
C VAL A 334 9.85 16.40 12.48
N VAL A 335 10.62 15.96 13.46
CA VAL A 335 10.37 14.71 14.19
C VAL A 335 8.96 14.66 14.81
N LEU A 336 8.50 15.76 15.41
CA LEU A 336 7.16 15.87 15.97
C LEU A 336 6.07 15.76 14.89
N THR A 337 6.21 16.48 13.77
CA THR A 337 5.26 16.38 12.66
C THR A 337 5.21 14.97 12.09
N VAL A 338 6.36 14.31 11.97
CA VAL A 338 6.46 12.94 11.46
C VAL A 338 5.66 11.98 12.33
N ASN A 339 5.83 12.06 13.65
CA ASN A 339 5.07 11.24 14.60
C ASN A 339 3.57 11.53 14.54
N GLY A 340 3.18 12.80 14.44
CA GLY A 340 1.77 13.19 14.36
C GLY A 340 1.09 12.73 13.07
N ILE A 341 1.77 12.86 11.92
CA ILE A 341 1.26 12.37 10.62
C ILE A 341 1.14 10.85 10.64
N ALA A 342 2.15 10.14 11.16
CA ALA A 342 2.11 8.68 11.27
C ALA A 342 0.95 8.21 12.17
N ALA A 343 0.71 8.90 13.29
CA ALA A 343 -0.39 8.60 14.19
C ALA A 343 -1.76 8.85 13.55
N GLY A 344 -1.91 9.91 12.75
CA GLY A 344 -3.16 10.22 12.04
C GLY A 344 -3.47 9.27 10.89
N LEU A 345 -2.48 8.97 10.05
CA LEU A 345 -2.67 8.10 8.88
C LEU A 345 -2.72 6.61 9.25
N GLN A 346 -2.16 6.23 10.41
CA GLN A 346 -2.08 4.84 10.88
C GLN A 346 -1.52 3.92 9.78
N ASN A 347 -2.21 2.82 9.46
CA ASN A 347 -1.69 1.81 8.55
C ASN A 347 -1.87 2.17 7.08
N VAL A 348 -0.79 2.22 6.32
CA VAL A 348 -0.75 2.93 5.03
C VAL A 348 -0.27 2.09 3.84
N GLY A 349 0.18 0.85 4.05
CA GLY A 349 0.49 -0.05 2.93
C GLY A 349 1.01 -1.43 3.31
#